data_AF-W6LE65-F1
#
_entry.id   AF-W6LE65-F1
#
_cell.length_a   1.000
_cell.length_b   1.000
_cell.length_c   1.000
_cell.angle_alpha   90.00
_cell.angle_beta   90.00
_cell.angle_gamma   90.00
#
_symmetry.space_group_name_H-M   'P 1'
#
loop_
_entity.id
_entity.type
_entity.pdbx_description
1 polymer ?
#
loop_
_entity_poly.entity_id
_entity_poly.type
_entity_poly.pdbx_seq_one_letter_code
_entity_poly.pdbx_strand_id
1 'polypeptide(L)'
;MLDMFVRTTGPRVVIFIMSDQTDDTLCYSVGSAYLSGLPVVVAGYQMEYNGFLSKFDFAESAIKNAQLNPDDVAIIMDSDTVFTGVDIHPFIDRFIAQSAATPEELDALAVRQDHAMAPIIPSAETGCWAPNILHDWPECISRFSTVYAKVRRYTTAHPEHKLVSSFDLSSHRYINSGVVIARVWAYNELLQKTNYLIKTQPTKYKPRKGWDCDQSVLTALYLDLLAWEVEQDVFSLPLHERQAARSTYGVRAGFMDLDYANELSAPRTIFLMHLTVMYDKNWVKHLPLDEIEHPHSEKIIDFKVVARFVIDLYKRAYAAQGEEIYTRLAVPKWVDGKRTSAMTFISLTPPLLATDPNPIDVSNNNVRRTFPVIYHAAGVEAGYTKVGKLEHGAVGAQWFVPMVHNPSIERETMEYLASMPLLLSTHNSIIQDSYDAKCGFPFRGTIERALSA
;
A
#
# COMPACT_ATOMS: atom_id res chain seq x y z
N MET A 1 -11.54 17.01 -17.19
CA MET A 1 -11.07 16.37 -15.95
C MET A 1 -11.79 15.05 -15.69
N LEU A 2 -13.14 14.99 -15.78
CA LEU A 2 -13.92 13.74 -15.61
C LEU A 2 -13.43 12.56 -16.47
N ASP A 3 -13.05 12.78 -17.74
CA ASP A 3 -12.58 11.73 -18.65
C ASP A 3 -11.28 11.03 -18.21
N MET A 4 -10.52 11.62 -17.27
CA MET A 4 -9.22 11.09 -16.82
C MET A 4 -9.36 9.96 -15.81
N PHE A 5 -10.47 9.93 -15.07
CA PHE A 5 -10.74 8.97 -13.99
C PHE A 5 -11.64 7.82 -14.44
N VAL A 6 -11.97 7.72 -15.73
CA VAL A 6 -12.93 6.73 -16.25
C VAL A 6 -12.29 5.34 -16.35
N ARG A 7 -12.81 4.37 -15.57
CA ARG A 7 -12.68 2.95 -15.90
C ARG A 7 -13.67 2.62 -17.02
N THR A 8 -13.29 1.73 -17.93
CA THR A 8 -14.17 1.28 -19.03
C THR A 8 -15.38 0.48 -18.53
N THR A 9 -15.28 -0.12 -17.33
CA THR A 9 -16.35 -0.84 -16.63
C THR A 9 -16.11 -0.82 -15.11
N GLY A 10 -17.17 -0.68 -14.32
CA GLY A 10 -17.13 -0.75 -12.84
C GLY A 10 -16.68 0.55 -12.14
N PRO A 11 -16.52 0.51 -10.81
CA PRO A 11 -16.10 1.67 -10.00
C PRO A 11 -14.75 2.22 -10.43
N ARG A 12 -14.57 3.54 -10.34
CA ARG A 12 -13.30 4.21 -10.58
C ARG A 12 -12.33 3.90 -9.45
N VAL A 13 -11.04 3.90 -9.78
CA VAL A 13 -9.95 3.70 -8.83
C VAL A 13 -8.96 4.83 -9.02
N VAL A 14 -8.64 5.54 -7.94
CA VAL A 14 -7.69 6.65 -7.97
C VAL A 14 -6.66 6.50 -6.86
N ILE A 15 -5.38 6.71 -7.20
CA ILE A 15 -4.29 6.80 -6.24
C ILE A 15 -4.17 8.26 -5.79
N PHE A 16 -4.25 8.49 -4.49
CA PHE A 16 -3.97 9.78 -3.86
C PHE A 16 -2.65 9.71 -3.09
N ILE A 17 -1.66 10.49 -3.53
CA ILE A 17 -0.34 10.59 -2.88
C ILE A 17 -0.31 11.86 -2.04
N MET A 18 -0.12 11.72 -0.74
CA MET A 18 -0.26 12.81 0.23
C MET A 18 1.01 13.65 0.27
N SER A 19 0.92 14.91 -0.15
CA SER A 19 2.01 15.88 -0.07
C SER A 19 1.51 17.31 -0.26
N ASP A 20 2.06 18.25 0.50
CA ASP A 20 1.77 19.67 0.43
C ASP A 20 2.66 20.45 -0.54
N GLN A 21 3.75 19.82 -0.98
CA GLN A 21 4.76 20.43 -1.85
C GLN A 21 5.22 19.46 -2.93
N THR A 22 5.99 19.96 -3.90
CA THR A 22 6.65 19.10 -4.90
C THR A 22 8.13 18.98 -4.55
N ASP A 23 8.56 17.77 -4.19
CA ASP A 23 9.95 17.42 -3.91
C ASP A 23 10.33 16.07 -4.54
N ASP A 24 11.60 15.69 -4.42
CA ASP A 24 12.13 14.46 -4.99
C ASP A 24 11.44 13.19 -4.47
N THR A 25 10.97 13.22 -3.20
CA THR A 25 10.26 12.09 -2.58
C THR A 25 8.92 11.90 -3.27
N LEU A 26 8.15 12.98 -3.42
CA LEU A 26 6.89 12.96 -4.16
C LEU A 26 7.11 12.53 -5.62
N CYS A 27 8.10 13.10 -6.30
CA CYS A 27 8.36 12.83 -7.70
C CYS A 27 8.70 11.36 -7.96
N TYR A 28 9.47 10.74 -7.06
CA TYR A 28 9.72 9.29 -7.06
C TYR A 28 8.42 8.48 -6.96
N SER A 29 7.60 8.82 -5.97
CA SER A 29 6.36 8.10 -5.67
C SER A 29 5.37 8.21 -6.83
N VAL A 30 5.08 9.42 -7.31
CA VAL A 30 4.20 9.69 -8.46
C VAL A 30 4.70 8.97 -9.71
N GLY A 31 6.00 9.06 -10.01
CA GLY A 31 6.60 8.41 -11.17
C GLY A 31 6.38 6.90 -11.16
N SER A 32 6.63 6.26 -10.02
CA SER A 32 6.41 4.82 -9.88
C SER A 32 4.93 4.43 -9.94
N ALA A 33 4.05 5.27 -9.38
CA ALA A 33 2.61 5.05 -9.41
C ALA A 33 2.05 5.11 -10.83
N TYR A 34 2.55 6.00 -11.69
CA TYR A 34 2.13 6.07 -13.10
C TYR A 34 2.47 4.82 -13.91
N LEU A 35 3.47 4.05 -13.49
CA LEU A 35 3.82 2.78 -14.12
C LEU A 35 2.81 1.67 -13.80
N SER A 36 1.90 1.87 -12.84
CA SER A 36 0.77 0.97 -12.60
C SER A 36 -0.37 1.14 -13.63
N GLY A 37 -0.37 2.23 -14.39
CA GLY A 37 -1.45 2.58 -15.33
C GLY A 37 -2.72 3.16 -14.68
N LEU A 38 -2.73 3.37 -13.37
CA LEU A 38 -3.84 3.98 -12.64
C LEU A 38 -3.74 5.53 -12.63
N PRO A 39 -4.86 6.26 -12.53
CA PRO A 39 -4.84 7.70 -12.29
C PRO A 39 -4.21 8.04 -10.94
N VAL A 40 -3.33 9.04 -10.94
CA VAL A 40 -2.61 9.52 -9.74
C VAL A 40 -2.93 10.99 -9.51
N VAL A 41 -3.23 11.34 -8.26
CA VAL A 41 -3.47 12.71 -7.80
C VAL A 41 -2.62 12.97 -6.57
N VAL A 42 -1.87 14.06 -6.56
CA VAL A 42 -1.19 14.56 -5.37
C VAL A 42 -2.22 15.29 -4.52
N ALA A 43 -2.44 14.83 -3.30
CA ALA A 43 -3.42 15.38 -2.38
C ALA A 43 -2.73 16.23 -1.32
N GLY A 44 -3.12 17.51 -1.21
CA GLY A 44 -2.57 18.43 -0.21
C GLY A 44 -1.80 19.61 -0.78
N TYR A 45 -1.62 19.70 -2.09
CA TYR A 45 -0.76 20.70 -2.71
C TYR A 45 -1.16 22.13 -2.29
N GLN A 46 -0.20 22.88 -1.73
CA GLN A 46 -0.40 24.23 -1.18
C GLN A 46 -1.43 24.34 -0.04
N MET A 47 -1.85 23.22 0.54
CA MET A 47 -2.63 23.20 1.76
C MET A 47 -1.69 23.26 2.96
N GLU A 48 -2.18 23.77 4.09
CA GLU A 48 -1.37 23.85 5.31
C GLU A 48 -1.08 22.44 5.87
N TYR A 49 0.21 22.15 6.09
CA TYR A 49 0.65 20.92 6.74
C TYR A 49 0.85 21.13 8.24
N ASN A 50 -0.03 20.50 9.02
CA ASN A 50 -0.10 20.55 10.48
C ASN A 50 0.27 19.21 11.12
N GLY A 51 1.16 18.43 10.49
CA GLY A 51 1.58 17.11 10.94
C GLY A 51 0.80 15.96 10.30
N PHE A 52 0.99 14.73 10.80
CA PHE A 52 0.51 13.52 10.13
C PHE A 52 -1.02 13.46 9.95
N LEU A 53 -1.78 14.20 10.77
CA LEU A 53 -3.24 14.26 10.63
C LEU A 53 -3.72 15.07 9.42
N SER A 54 -2.89 15.97 8.85
CA SER A 54 -3.23 16.69 7.61
C SER A 54 -3.56 15.76 6.45
N LYS A 55 -3.07 14.51 6.49
CA LYS A 55 -3.45 13.42 5.58
C LYS A 55 -4.96 13.29 5.41
N PHE A 56 -5.72 13.42 6.50
CA PHE A 56 -7.19 13.30 6.46
C PHE A 56 -7.83 14.45 5.68
N ASP A 57 -7.40 15.69 5.92
CA ASP A 57 -7.90 16.88 5.23
C ASP A 57 -7.51 16.88 3.73
N PHE A 58 -6.29 16.44 3.44
CA PHE A 58 -5.76 16.32 2.08
C PHE A 58 -6.58 15.31 1.27
N ALA A 59 -6.79 14.11 1.83
CA ALA A 59 -7.58 13.06 1.21
C ALA A 59 -9.04 13.49 1.04
N GLU A 60 -9.66 14.11 2.04
CA GLU A 60 -11.04 14.61 1.95
C GLU A 60 -11.21 15.60 0.80
N SER A 61 -10.32 16.59 0.73
CA SER A 61 -10.34 17.63 -0.31
C SER A 61 -10.13 17.01 -1.69
N ALA A 62 -9.18 16.10 -1.83
CA ALA A 62 -8.87 15.45 -3.10
C ALA A 62 -10.00 14.55 -3.60
N ILE A 63 -10.66 13.77 -2.73
CA ILE A 63 -11.82 12.95 -3.06
C ILE A 63 -12.97 13.83 -3.58
N LYS A 64 -13.24 14.95 -2.89
CA LYS A 64 -14.28 15.92 -3.30
C LYS A 64 -13.94 16.56 -4.65
N ASN A 65 -12.70 17.02 -4.83
CA ASN A 65 -12.27 17.67 -6.06
C ASN A 65 -12.26 16.72 -7.27
N ALA A 66 -11.91 15.45 -7.05
CA ALA A 66 -11.99 14.39 -8.06
C ALA A 66 -13.44 13.93 -8.35
N GLN A 67 -14.42 14.42 -7.58
CA GLN A 67 -15.83 14.07 -7.68
C GLN A 67 -16.04 12.56 -7.66
N LEU A 68 -15.35 11.86 -6.74
CA LEU A 68 -15.52 10.42 -6.61
C LEU A 68 -16.91 10.07 -6.07
N ASN A 69 -17.50 9.02 -6.63
CA ASN A 69 -18.78 8.48 -6.19
C ASN A 69 -18.55 7.63 -4.93
N PRO A 70 -19.58 7.43 -4.09
CA PRO A 70 -19.45 6.64 -2.87
C PRO A 70 -18.91 5.21 -3.08
N ASP A 71 -19.22 4.57 -4.21
CA ASP A 71 -18.81 3.21 -4.56
C ASP A 71 -17.42 3.12 -5.22
N ASP A 72 -16.84 4.25 -5.62
CA ASP A 72 -15.47 4.32 -6.15
C ASP A 72 -14.44 3.92 -5.08
N VAL A 73 -13.22 3.66 -5.54
CA VAL A 73 -12.09 3.21 -4.72
C VAL A 73 -11.01 4.29 -4.67
N ALA A 74 -10.57 4.59 -3.46
CA ALA A 74 -9.42 5.47 -3.19
C ALA A 74 -8.27 4.63 -2.61
N ILE A 75 -7.08 4.79 -3.18
CA ILE A 75 -5.82 4.29 -2.60
C ILE A 75 -5.09 5.52 -2.04
N ILE A 76 -5.16 5.73 -0.74
CA ILE A 76 -4.48 6.81 -0.03
C ILE A 76 -3.08 6.33 0.33
N MET A 77 -2.04 7.10 -0.01
CA MET A 77 -0.67 6.74 0.33
C MET A 77 0.21 7.94 0.69
N ASP A 78 1.21 7.68 1.52
CA ASP A 78 2.28 8.63 1.79
C ASP A 78 3.18 8.85 0.58
N SER A 79 3.81 10.03 0.51
CA SER A 79 4.75 10.36 -0.56
C SER A 79 6.05 9.55 -0.49
N ASP A 80 6.38 8.93 0.64
CA ASP A 80 7.52 8.02 0.79
C ASP A 80 7.16 6.56 0.49
N THR A 81 6.39 6.36 -0.58
CA THR A 81 6.05 5.04 -1.11
C THR A 81 6.49 4.88 -2.56
N VAL A 82 6.78 3.66 -2.99
CA VAL A 82 7.12 3.31 -4.39
C VAL A 82 6.38 2.05 -4.82
N PHE A 83 5.76 2.07 -5.99
CA PHE A 83 5.20 0.87 -6.60
C PHE A 83 6.30 -0.03 -7.10
N THR A 84 6.21 -1.34 -6.84
CA THR A 84 7.26 -2.30 -7.21
C THR A 84 7.08 -2.88 -8.62
N GLY A 85 5.98 -2.55 -9.29
CA GLY A 85 5.60 -3.15 -10.58
C GLY A 85 4.89 -4.50 -10.47
N VAL A 86 4.66 -5.01 -9.26
CA VAL A 86 3.71 -6.11 -9.05
C VAL A 86 2.32 -5.66 -9.48
N ASP A 87 1.62 -6.51 -10.23
CA ASP A 87 0.29 -6.19 -10.74
C ASP A 87 -0.73 -6.06 -9.60
N ILE A 88 -1.21 -4.84 -9.40
CA ILE A 88 -2.20 -4.46 -8.38
C ILE A 88 -3.64 -4.77 -8.81
N HIS A 89 -3.90 -4.94 -10.10
CA HIS A 89 -5.26 -5.08 -10.63
C HIS A 89 -6.01 -6.29 -10.06
N PRO A 90 -5.41 -7.49 -9.90
CA PRO A 90 -6.10 -8.62 -9.28
C PRO A 90 -6.55 -8.34 -7.84
N PHE A 91 -5.75 -7.58 -7.08
CA PHE A 91 -6.13 -7.17 -5.72
C PHE A 91 -7.30 -6.17 -5.76
N ILE A 92 -7.23 -5.16 -6.63
CA ILE A 92 -8.29 -4.16 -6.80
C ILE A 92 -9.60 -4.79 -7.25
N ASP A 93 -9.56 -5.70 -8.23
CA ASP A 93 -10.77 -6.33 -8.76
C ASP A 93 -11.41 -7.24 -7.70
N ARG A 94 -10.60 -7.94 -6.90
CA ARG A 94 -11.09 -8.68 -5.73
C ARG A 94 -11.67 -7.75 -4.66
N PHE A 95 -10.99 -6.64 -4.35
CA PHE A 95 -11.49 -5.64 -3.39
C PHE A 95 -12.83 -5.06 -3.84
N ILE A 96 -12.97 -4.72 -5.13
CA ILE A 96 -14.24 -4.21 -5.69
C ILE A 96 -15.32 -5.30 -5.67
N ALA A 97 -14.98 -6.57 -5.91
CA ALA A 97 -15.96 -7.64 -5.91
C ALA A 97 -16.43 -8.04 -4.50
N GLN A 98 -15.56 -7.90 -3.49
CA GLN A 98 -15.78 -8.46 -2.15
C GLN A 98 -16.03 -7.41 -1.06
N SER A 99 -15.69 -6.14 -1.28
CA SER A 99 -16.05 -5.07 -0.35
C SER A 99 -17.42 -4.49 -0.68
N ALA A 100 -18.19 -4.19 0.36
CA ALA A 100 -19.53 -3.62 0.24
C ALA A 100 -19.54 -2.31 -0.58
N ALA A 101 -20.38 -2.22 -1.62
CA ALA A 101 -20.48 -1.02 -2.45
C ALA A 101 -21.22 0.12 -1.74
N THR A 102 -22.08 -0.23 -0.78
CA THR A 102 -22.79 0.72 0.08
C THR A 102 -22.65 0.36 1.57
N PRO A 103 -22.94 1.28 2.49
CA PRO A 103 -22.92 0.99 3.93
C PRO A 103 -23.92 -0.10 4.36
N GLU A 104 -25.02 -0.28 3.62
CA GLU A 104 -26.09 -1.24 3.91
C GLU A 104 -25.73 -2.66 3.45
N GLU A 105 -24.77 -2.82 2.53
CA GLU A 105 -24.29 -4.13 2.07
C GLU A 105 -23.20 -4.73 2.98
N LEU A 106 -22.69 -3.96 3.95
CA LEU A 106 -21.63 -4.43 4.83
C LEU A 106 -22.14 -5.51 5.80
N ASP A 107 -21.70 -6.75 5.60
CA ASP A 107 -21.91 -7.84 6.57
C ASP A 107 -20.62 -8.14 7.35
N ALA A 108 -20.62 -7.77 8.63
CA ALA A 108 -19.49 -7.98 9.51
C ALA A 108 -19.10 -9.45 9.68
N LEU A 109 -20.07 -10.38 9.67
CA LEU A 109 -19.76 -11.79 9.79
C LEU A 109 -19.04 -12.28 8.54
N ALA A 110 -19.51 -11.89 7.35
CA ALA A 110 -18.87 -12.27 6.09
C ALA A 110 -17.42 -11.75 6.02
N VAL A 111 -17.17 -10.52 6.50
CA VAL A 111 -15.81 -9.97 6.59
C VAL A 111 -14.92 -10.83 7.50
N ARG A 112 -15.38 -11.14 8.72
CA ARG A 112 -14.60 -11.94 9.69
C ARG A 112 -14.50 -13.43 9.35
N GLN A 113 -15.32 -13.91 8.41
CA GLN A 113 -15.23 -15.24 7.81
C GLN A 113 -14.30 -15.29 6.58
N ASP A 114 -13.72 -14.16 6.16
CA ASP A 114 -12.95 -14.05 4.90
C ASP A 114 -13.79 -14.39 3.65
N HIS A 115 -15.11 -14.23 3.74
CA HIS A 115 -16.05 -14.36 2.61
C HIS A 115 -16.30 -13.00 1.91
N ALA A 116 -15.96 -11.90 2.59
CA ALA A 116 -16.03 -10.53 2.09
C ALA A 116 -14.78 -9.76 2.56
N MET A 117 -14.44 -8.68 1.87
CA MET A 117 -13.36 -7.78 2.30
C MET A 117 -13.95 -6.60 3.07
N ALA A 118 -13.27 -6.15 4.12
CA ALA A 118 -13.60 -4.89 4.77
C ALA A 118 -13.54 -3.73 3.76
N PRO A 119 -14.43 -2.73 3.85
CA PRO A 119 -14.44 -1.61 2.92
C PRO A 119 -13.29 -0.60 3.18
N ILE A 120 -12.52 -0.79 4.25
CA ILE A 120 -11.24 -0.10 4.51
C ILE A 120 -10.20 -1.13 4.90
N ILE A 121 -9.09 -1.13 4.16
CA ILE A 121 -7.93 -1.98 4.41
C ILE A 121 -6.69 -1.09 4.50
N PRO A 122 -6.26 -0.70 5.72
CA PRO A 122 -4.94 -0.14 5.91
C PRO A 122 -3.86 -1.20 5.68
N SER A 123 -2.66 -0.74 5.34
CA SER A 123 -1.49 -1.61 5.26
C SER A 123 -1.16 -2.21 6.61
N ALA A 124 -0.56 -3.41 6.58
CA ALA A 124 -0.11 -4.11 7.76
C ALA A 124 1.42 -4.02 7.88
N GLU A 125 1.92 -4.01 9.11
CA GLU A 125 3.35 -3.96 9.39
C GLU A 125 3.78 -4.90 10.51
N THR A 126 5.08 -5.19 10.55
CA THR A 126 5.72 -5.98 11.60
C THR A 126 6.11 -5.14 12.81
N GLY A 127 6.32 -3.82 12.63
CA GLY A 127 6.56 -2.87 13.70
C GLY A 127 5.26 -2.51 14.42
N CYS A 128 5.26 -2.43 15.75
CA CYS A 128 4.07 -1.99 16.47
C CYS A 128 4.28 -0.54 16.93
N TRP A 129 3.61 0.40 16.29
CA TRP A 129 3.78 1.83 16.60
C TRP A 129 2.43 2.56 16.62
N ALA A 130 2.08 3.13 17.78
CA ALA A 130 0.86 3.91 17.98
C ALA A 130 1.04 4.89 19.16
N PRO A 131 1.98 5.86 19.06
CA PRO A 131 2.49 6.64 20.18
C PRO A 131 1.47 7.53 20.92
N ASN A 132 0.30 7.82 20.33
CA ASN A 132 -0.74 8.57 21.05
C ASN A 132 -1.48 7.72 22.09
N ILE A 133 -1.53 6.40 21.89
CA ILE A 133 -2.32 5.47 22.72
C ILE A 133 -1.48 4.37 23.37
N LEU A 134 -0.22 4.19 22.97
CA LEU A 134 0.72 3.17 23.47
C LEU A 134 2.10 3.80 23.70
N HIS A 135 2.73 3.52 24.84
CA HIS A 135 3.98 4.17 25.29
C HIS A 135 5.19 3.73 24.48
N ASP A 136 5.30 2.42 24.29
CA ASP A 136 6.46 1.77 23.68
C ASP A 136 6.05 0.50 22.91
N TRP A 137 7.05 -0.09 22.25
CA TRP A 137 6.87 -1.27 21.41
C TRP A 137 6.35 -2.50 22.21
N PRO A 138 6.87 -2.82 23.42
CA PRO A 138 6.30 -3.87 24.27
C PRO A 138 4.82 -3.66 24.64
N GLU A 139 4.43 -2.45 25.07
CA GLU A 139 3.03 -2.16 25.38
C GLU A 139 2.15 -2.33 24.13
N CYS A 140 2.63 -1.86 22.98
CA CYS A 140 1.92 -2.00 21.72
C CYS A 140 1.66 -3.48 21.36
N ILE A 141 2.70 -4.32 21.39
CA ILE A 141 2.56 -5.77 21.15
C ILE A 141 1.59 -6.41 22.13
N SER A 142 1.71 -6.08 23.42
CA SER A 142 0.84 -6.61 24.48
C SER A 142 -0.62 -6.25 24.26
N ARG A 143 -0.89 -5.00 23.84
CA ARG A 143 -2.25 -4.53 23.56
C ARG A 143 -2.90 -5.28 22.40
N PHE A 144 -2.21 -5.39 21.26
CA PHE A 144 -2.70 -6.17 20.12
C PHE A 144 -2.93 -7.64 20.50
N SER A 145 -1.95 -8.25 21.19
CA SER A 145 -2.04 -9.64 21.64
C SER A 145 -3.23 -9.89 22.57
N THR A 146 -3.54 -8.93 23.44
CA THR A 146 -4.70 -8.98 24.33
C THR A 146 -6.01 -8.98 23.55
N VAL A 147 -6.16 -8.09 22.56
CA VAL A 147 -7.37 -8.02 21.72
C VAL A 147 -7.51 -9.29 20.87
N TYR A 148 -6.43 -9.75 20.23
CA TYR A 148 -6.44 -10.99 19.45
C TYR A 148 -6.76 -12.22 20.31
N ALA A 149 -6.31 -12.26 21.57
CA ALA A 149 -6.68 -13.31 22.51
C ALA A 149 -8.19 -13.30 22.85
N LYS A 150 -8.82 -12.12 22.92
CA LYS A 150 -10.28 -12.02 23.09
C LYS A 150 -11.02 -12.62 21.89
N VAL A 151 -10.61 -12.23 20.67
CA VAL A 151 -11.19 -12.76 19.44
C VAL A 151 -11.04 -14.28 19.37
N ARG A 152 -9.84 -14.82 19.65
CA ARG A 152 -9.62 -16.28 19.69
C ARG A 152 -10.51 -17.00 20.70
N ARG A 153 -10.65 -16.46 21.92
CA ARG A 153 -11.53 -17.06 22.94
C ARG A 153 -12.99 -17.08 22.48
N TYR A 154 -13.44 -16.00 21.86
CA TYR A 154 -14.78 -15.92 21.29
C TYR A 154 -14.97 -16.94 20.16
N THR A 155 -14.04 -17.03 19.20
CA THR A 155 -14.08 -18.03 18.11
C THR A 155 -14.15 -19.46 18.64
N THR A 156 -13.41 -19.79 19.70
CA THR A 156 -13.47 -21.12 20.35
C THR A 156 -14.81 -21.36 21.04
N ALA A 157 -15.41 -20.33 21.64
CA ALA A 157 -16.70 -20.44 22.32
C ALA A 157 -17.88 -20.50 21.33
N HIS A 158 -17.71 -19.94 20.13
CA HIS A 158 -18.74 -19.81 19.09
C HIS A 158 -18.29 -20.42 17.74
N PRO A 159 -18.05 -21.74 17.67
CA PRO A 159 -17.58 -22.39 16.45
C PRO A 159 -18.57 -22.28 15.28
N GLU A 160 -19.86 -22.04 15.55
CA GLU A 160 -20.91 -21.83 14.55
C GLU A 160 -20.63 -20.62 13.65
N HIS A 161 -19.94 -19.59 14.17
CA HIS A 161 -19.63 -18.37 13.42
C HIS A 161 -18.47 -18.55 12.45
N LYS A 162 -17.65 -19.59 12.62
CA LYS A 162 -16.51 -19.91 11.72
C LYS A 162 -15.59 -18.72 11.43
N LEU A 163 -15.33 -17.89 12.43
CA LEU A 163 -14.45 -16.73 12.27
C LEU A 163 -13.02 -17.18 11.96
N VAL A 164 -12.36 -16.50 11.03
CA VAL A 164 -10.97 -16.80 10.66
C VAL A 164 -10.02 -16.11 11.64
N SER A 165 -9.10 -16.86 12.23
CA SER A 165 -8.04 -16.32 13.09
C SER A 165 -6.76 -16.09 12.28
N SER A 166 -6.76 -15.06 11.43
CA SER A 166 -5.63 -14.75 10.55
C SER A 166 -4.46 -14.05 11.23
N PHE A 167 -4.61 -13.65 12.51
CA PHE A 167 -3.62 -12.87 13.26
C PHE A 167 -2.24 -13.52 13.38
N ASP A 168 -2.18 -14.85 13.28
CA ASP A 168 -0.95 -15.63 13.42
C ASP A 168 -0.41 -16.12 12.06
N LEU A 169 -1.13 -15.84 10.97
CA LEU A 169 -0.76 -16.21 9.60
C LEU A 169 0.19 -15.19 8.94
N SER A 170 0.50 -14.08 9.60
CA SER A 170 1.46 -13.10 9.07
C SER A 170 2.21 -12.43 10.22
N SER A 171 3.49 -12.13 10.00
CA SER A 171 4.27 -11.27 10.88
C SER A 171 3.77 -9.82 10.83
N HIS A 172 3.11 -9.42 9.74
CA HIS A 172 2.52 -8.10 9.55
C HIS A 172 1.10 -8.09 10.09
N ARG A 173 0.99 -7.80 11.39
CA ARG A 173 -0.28 -7.86 12.13
C ARG A 173 -0.59 -6.59 12.90
N TYR A 174 0.15 -5.53 12.64
CA TYR A 174 -0.06 -4.21 13.23
C TYR A 174 -0.48 -3.23 12.13
N ILE A 175 -1.29 -2.25 12.50
CA ILE A 175 -1.80 -1.24 11.56
C ILE A 175 -0.66 -0.32 11.14
N ASN A 176 -0.57 -0.06 9.83
CA ASN A 176 0.23 1.01 9.25
C ASN A 176 -0.67 1.93 8.40
N SER A 177 -0.58 3.24 8.64
CA SER A 177 -1.41 4.24 7.93
C SER A 177 -0.78 4.79 6.65
N GLY A 178 0.37 4.27 6.24
CA GLY A 178 1.09 4.77 5.08
C GLY A 178 0.46 4.42 3.75
N VAL A 179 -0.31 3.33 3.71
CA VAL A 179 -1.18 3.00 2.57
C VAL A 179 -2.53 2.53 3.10
N VAL A 180 -3.61 3.07 2.55
CA VAL A 180 -5.00 2.65 2.84
C VAL A 180 -5.74 2.52 1.52
N ILE A 181 -6.32 1.34 1.24
CA ILE A 181 -7.34 1.20 0.20
C ILE A 181 -8.72 1.25 0.85
N ALA A 182 -9.64 2.01 0.26
CA ALA A 182 -10.98 2.13 0.78
C ALA A 182 -12.01 2.37 -0.32
N ARG A 183 -13.24 1.93 -0.06
CA ARG A 183 -14.43 2.51 -0.71
C ARG A 183 -14.56 3.96 -0.28
N VAL A 184 -14.94 4.84 -1.19
CA VAL A 184 -15.06 6.28 -0.90
C VAL A 184 -16.10 6.56 0.17
N TRP A 185 -17.24 5.87 0.19
CA TRP A 185 -18.23 5.98 1.26
C TRP A 185 -17.61 5.64 2.62
N ALA A 186 -16.79 4.59 2.67
CA ALA A 186 -16.19 4.13 3.90
C ALA A 186 -15.10 5.08 4.35
N TYR A 187 -14.25 5.57 3.44
CA TYR A 187 -13.25 6.58 3.80
C TYR A 187 -13.88 7.86 4.35
N ASN A 188 -14.99 8.33 3.74
CA ASN A 188 -15.74 9.47 4.26
C ASN A 188 -16.32 9.20 5.66
N GLU A 189 -16.82 8.00 5.92
CA GLU A 189 -17.26 7.61 7.27
C GLU A 189 -16.07 7.57 8.24
N LEU A 190 -14.91 7.04 7.83
CA LEU A 190 -13.68 7.02 8.64
C LEU A 190 -13.27 8.43 9.07
N LEU A 191 -13.30 9.41 8.16
CA LEU A 191 -13.01 10.81 8.50
C LEU A 191 -13.93 11.34 9.61
N GLN A 192 -15.21 10.97 9.60
CA GLN A 192 -16.15 11.34 10.66
C GLN A 192 -15.79 10.66 11.99
N LYS A 193 -15.42 9.37 11.98
CA LYS A 193 -15.06 8.63 13.20
C LYS A 193 -13.72 9.08 13.78
N THR A 194 -12.75 9.38 12.92
CA THR A 194 -11.48 10.02 13.30
C THR A 194 -11.74 11.35 14.00
N ASN A 195 -12.55 12.22 13.40
CA ASN A 195 -12.90 13.51 13.99
C ASN A 195 -13.60 13.37 15.34
N TYR A 196 -14.52 12.40 15.47
CA TYR A 196 -15.19 12.10 16.73
C TYR A 196 -14.21 11.62 17.80
N LEU A 197 -13.35 10.64 17.47
CA LEU A 197 -12.33 10.11 18.37
C LEU A 197 -11.40 11.22 18.87
N ILE A 198 -10.82 12.01 17.97
CA ILE A 198 -9.86 13.07 18.31
C ILE A 198 -10.48 14.12 19.23
N LYS A 199 -11.75 14.49 19.00
CA LYS A 199 -12.46 15.49 19.79
C LYS A 199 -12.91 14.99 21.16
N THR A 200 -13.22 13.69 21.28
CA THR A 200 -13.82 13.14 22.49
C THR A 200 -12.85 12.41 23.40
N GLN A 201 -11.73 11.92 22.86
CA GLN A 201 -10.73 11.17 23.61
C GLN A 201 -9.40 11.92 23.65
N PRO A 202 -8.90 12.29 24.85
CA PRO A 202 -7.54 12.78 24.97
C PRO A 202 -6.55 11.65 24.65
N THR A 203 -5.37 12.01 24.17
CA THR A 203 -4.30 11.03 23.99
C THR A 203 -3.84 10.50 25.34
N LYS A 204 -3.65 9.18 25.44
CA LYS A 204 -3.19 8.53 26.67
C LYS A 204 -1.75 8.97 27.00
N TYR A 205 -0.93 9.13 25.97
CA TYR A 205 0.44 9.56 26.08
C TYR A 205 0.62 10.94 25.46
N LYS A 206 1.25 11.84 26.22
CA LYS A 206 1.43 13.27 25.88
C LYS A 206 0.09 14.00 25.62
N PRO A 207 -0.88 13.97 26.55
CA PRO A 207 -2.21 14.60 26.38
C PRO A 207 -2.15 16.08 26.01
N ARG A 208 -1.12 16.80 26.47
CA ARG A 208 -0.91 18.22 26.13
C ARG A 208 -0.62 18.45 24.65
N LYS A 209 -0.13 17.45 23.92
CA LYS A 209 0.14 17.54 22.47
C LYS A 209 -1.08 17.17 21.63
N GLY A 210 -2.14 16.62 22.24
CA GLY A 210 -3.27 16.08 21.50
C GLY A 210 -2.87 14.89 20.63
N TRP A 211 -3.71 14.61 19.63
CA TRP A 211 -3.43 13.62 18.58
C TRP A 211 -2.50 14.23 17.54
N ASP A 212 -1.45 13.51 17.18
CA ASP A 212 -0.46 13.94 16.19
C ASP A 212 -0.04 12.82 15.23
N CYS A 213 -0.60 11.62 15.37
CA CYS A 213 -0.26 10.43 14.59
C CYS A 213 -1.54 9.75 14.05
N ASP A 214 -1.68 9.76 12.72
CA ASP A 214 -2.74 9.09 11.97
C ASP A 214 -2.75 7.56 12.18
N GLN A 215 -1.58 6.91 12.25
CA GLN A 215 -1.47 5.48 12.58
C GLN A 215 -2.04 5.16 13.97
N SER A 216 -1.87 6.06 14.94
CA SER A 216 -2.45 5.88 16.28
C SER A 216 -3.97 5.97 16.25
N VAL A 217 -4.53 6.86 15.42
CA VAL A 217 -5.98 7.00 15.21
C VAL A 217 -6.55 5.70 14.63
N LEU A 218 -5.97 5.20 13.53
CA LEU A 218 -6.43 3.96 12.91
C LEU A 218 -6.28 2.77 13.85
N THR A 219 -5.18 2.69 14.61
CA THR A 219 -4.96 1.64 15.61
C THR A 219 -6.02 1.69 16.72
N ALA A 220 -6.38 2.88 17.21
CA ALA A 220 -7.40 3.03 18.23
C ALA A 220 -8.77 2.54 17.74
N LEU A 221 -9.17 2.93 16.52
CA LEU A 221 -10.43 2.51 15.92
C LEU A 221 -10.46 1.01 15.63
N TYR A 222 -9.36 0.45 15.10
CA TYR A 222 -9.25 -0.98 14.76
C TYR A 222 -9.33 -1.88 16.01
N LEU A 223 -8.56 -1.56 17.04
CA LEU A 223 -8.52 -2.37 18.26
C LEU A 223 -9.81 -2.27 19.08
N ASP A 224 -10.44 -1.09 19.10
CA ASP A 224 -11.78 -0.92 19.67
C ASP A 224 -12.80 -1.77 18.91
N LEU A 225 -12.82 -1.67 17.58
CA LEU A 225 -13.74 -2.41 16.73
C LEU A 225 -13.66 -3.93 16.98
N LEU A 226 -12.46 -4.50 16.91
CA LEU A 226 -12.26 -5.94 17.11
C LEU A 226 -12.68 -6.41 18.50
N ALA A 227 -12.30 -5.68 19.54
CA ALA A 227 -12.66 -6.07 20.91
C ALA A 227 -14.16 -5.95 21.13
N TRP A 228 -14.76 -4.85 20.66
CA TRP A 228 -16.17 -4.56 20.82
C TRP A 228 -17.06 -5.57 20.08
N GLU A 229 -16.71 -5.97 18.85
CA GLU A 229 -17.46 -6.94 18.05
C GLU A 229 -17.68 -8.26 18.79
N VAL A 230 -16.64 -8.76 19.45
CA VAL A 230 -16.70 -10.04 20.20
C VAL A 230 -17.27 -9.86 21.60
N GLU A 231 -17.05 -8.72 22.25
CA GLU A 231 -17.61 -8.45 23.58
C GLU A 231 -19.13 -8.22 23.55
N GLN A 232 -19.65 -7.69 22.45
CA GLN A 232 -21.09 -7.49 22.25
C GLN A 232 -21.76 -8.64 21.48
N ASP A 233 -21.04 -9.72 21.19
CA ASP A 233 -21.57 -10.88 20.47
C ASP A 233 -22.25 -10.50 19.13
N VAL A 234 -21.64 -9.56 18.40
CA VAL A 234 -22.23 -8.94 17.20
C VAL A 234 -22.54 -9.97 16.11
N PHE A 235 -21.75 -11.05 16.06
CA PHE A 235 -21.90 -12.09 15.04
C PHE A 235 -23.15 -12.96 15.26
N SER A 236 -23.67 -13.03 16.49
CA SER A 236 -24.93 -13.71 16.80
C SER A 236 -26.17 -12.88 16.48
N LEU A 237 -26.01 -11.56 16.23
CA LEU A 237 -27.13 -10.68 15.89
C LEU A 237 -27.71 -11.03 14.52
N PRO A 238 -29.04 -10.84 14.32
CA PRO A 238 -29.65 -10.86 13.00
C PRO A 238 -28.99 -9.84 12.06
N LEU A 239 -28.98 -10.13 10.75
CA LEU A 239 -28.26 -9.32 9.75
C LEU A 239 -28.56 -7.80 9.86
N HIS A 240 -29.82 -7.42 9.96
CA HIS A 240 -30.22 -6.01 10.03
C HIS A 240 -29.71 -5.30 11.31
N GLU A 241 -29.72 -5.99 12.45
CA GLU A 241 -29.17 -5.46 13.71
C GLU A 241 -27.65 -5.38 13.63
N ARG A 242 -27.00 -6.40 13.05
CA ARG A 242 -25.55 -6.43 12.82
C ARG A 242 -25.09 -5.27 11.94
N GLN A 243 -25.83 -4.97 10.87
CA GLN A 243 -25.55 -3.83 9.97
C GLN A 243 -25.74 -2.47 10.65
N ALA A 244 -26.64 -2.39 11.64
CA ALA A 244 -26.84 -1.20 12.46
C ALA A 244 -25.84 -1.09 13.62
N ALA A 245 -25.12 -2.16 13.97
CA ALA A 245 -24.24 -2.23 15.13
C ALA A 245 -23.03 -1.30 15.00
N ARG A 246 -22.68 -0.59 16.09
CA ARG A 246 -21.61 0.41 16.12
C ARG A 246 -20.72 0.28 17.35
N SER A 247 -19.41 0.35 17.17
CA SER A 247 -18.41 0.35 18.23
C SER A 247 -18.48 1.60 19.12
N THR A 248 -17.64 1.65 20.15
CA THR A 248 -17.52 2.78 21.09
C THR A 248 -17.40 4.14 20.38
N TYR A 249 -16.67 4.17 19.26
CA TYR A 249 -16.45 5.40 18.48
C TYR A 249 -17.40 5.53 17.28
N GLY A 250 -18.47 4.74 17.25
CA GLY A 250 -19.47 4.77 16.21
C GLY A 250 -19.04 4.10 14.90
N VAL A 251 -18.02 3.22 14.92
CA VAL A 251 -17.53 2.48 13.75
C VAL A 251 -18.43 1.27 13.48
N ARG A 252 -18.80 1.01 12.22
CA ARG A 252 -19.63 -0.16 11.88
C ARG A 252 -18.90 -1.47 12.14
N ALA A 253 -19.63 -2.51 12.51
CA ALA A 253 -19.08 -3.86 12.54
C ALA A 253 -18.57 -4.27 11.14
N GLY A 254 -17.41 -4.91 11.04
CA GLY A 254 -16.75 -5.34 9.81
C GLY A 254 -16.10 -4.22 8.99
N PHE A 255 -16.06 -2.99 9.50
CA PHE A 255 -15.67 -1.81 8.72
C PHE A 255 -14.19 -1.75 8.34
N MET A 256 -13.31 -2.31 9.17
CA MET A 256 -11.86 -2.27 8.98
C MET A 256 -11.23 -3.64 9.26
N ASP A 257 -10.34 -4.06 8.37
CA ASP A 257 -9.55 -5.28 8.53
C ASP A 257 -8.17 -5.16 7.86
N LEU A 258 -7.26 -6.09 8.18
CA LEU A 258 -5.95 -6.20 7.56
C LEU A 258 -5.95 -7.34 6.52
N ASP A 259 -5.33 -7.11 5.36
CA ASP A 259 -5.03 -8.20 4.42
C ASP A 259 -3.77 -8.95 4.87
N TYR A 260 -3.98 -9.98 5.70
CA TYR A 260 -2.91 -10.85 6.20
C TYR A 260 -2.29 -11.76 5.13
N ALA A 261 -2.86 -11.84 3.91
CA ALA A 261 -2.48 -12.84 2.91
C ALA A 261 -1.71 -12.29 1.71
N ASN A 262 -1.92 -11.03 1.33
CA ASN A 262 -1.37 -10.50 0.06
C ASN A 262 -0.52 -9.23 0.20
N GLU A 263 -0.32 -8.69 1.41
CA GLU A 263 0.56 -7.54 1.69
C GLU A 263 0.47 -6.40 0.64
N LEU A 264 -0.64 -5.66 0.61
CA LEU A 264 -0.83 -4.51 -0.30
C LEU A 264 0.34 -3.51 -0.25
N SER A 265 0.85 -3.26 0.96
CA SER A 265 2.04 -2.46 1.18
C SER A 265 2.87 -3.07 2.29
N ALA A 266 4.18 -3.02 2.13
CA ALA A 266 5.13 -3.41 3.16
C ALA A 266 5.93 -2.18 3.60
N PRO A 267 5.68 -1.64 4.80
CA PRO A 267 6.55 -0.63 5.37
C PRO A 267 7.87 -1.25 5.77
N ARG A 268 8.93 -0.50 5.48
CA ARG A 268 10.30 -0.90 5.68
C ARG A 268 11.06 0.25 6.32
N THR A 269 11.36 0.05 7.59
CA THR A 269 12.47 0.74 8.24
C THR A 269 13.73 -0.09 8.06
N ILE A 270 14.94 0.48 8.13
CA ILE A 270 16.19 -0.30 8.03
C ILE A 270 16.29 -1.41 9.08
N PHE A 271 15.72 -1.18 10.28
CA PHE A 271 15.59 -2.20 11.32
C PHE A 271 14.79 -3.41 10.86
N LEU A 272 13.90 -3.25 9.88
CA LEU A 272 13.05 -4.29 9.31
C LEU A 272 13.43 -4.65 7.86
N MET A 273 14.41 -3.96 7.25
CA MET A 273 14.85 -4.25 5.88
C MET A 273 15.42 -5.66 5.73
N HIS A 274 16.02 -6.22 6.79
CA HIS A 274 16.48 -7.61 6.83
C HIS A 274 15.36 -8.66 6.73
N LEU A 275 14.09 -8.24 6.84
CA LEU A 275 12.90 -9.08 6.60
C LEU A 275 12.46 -9.06 5.14
N THR A 276 13.12 -8.26 4.29
CA THR A 276 12.95 -8.30 2.84
C THR A 276 14.16 -9.00 2.25
N VAL A 277 13.86 -9.98 1.42
CA VAL A 277 14.85 -10.79 0.74
C VAL A 277 14.54 -10.72 -0.74
N MET A 278 15.57 -10.48 -1.54
CA MET A 278 15.46 -10.66 -2.97
C MET A 278 15.65 -12.13 -3.28
N TYR A 279 14.77 -12.67 -4.14
CA TYR A 279 14.79 -14.07 -4.51
C TYR A 279 14.84 -14.23 -6.02
N ASP A 280 15.69 -15.15 -6.48
CA ASP A 280 15.77 -15.53 -7.89
C ASP A 280 14.80 -16.67 -8.25
N LYS A 281 14.03 -17.20 -7.29
CA LYS A 281 13.11 -18.34 -7.53
C LYS A 281 12.12 -18.12 -8.68
N ASN A 282 11.65 -16.88 -8.88
CA ASN A 282 10.72 -16.54 -9.97
C ASN A 282 11.43 -16.35 -11.31
N TRP A 283 12.76 -16.30 -11.28
CA TRP A 283 13.64 -16.14 -12.43
C TRP A 283 14.20 -17.47 -12.92
N VAL A 284 13.98 -18.59 -12.21
CA VAL A 284 14.53 -19.91 -12.55
C VAL A 284 14.31 -20.29 -14.02
N LYS A 285 13.13 -20.00 -14.58
CA LYS A 285 12.83 -20.29 -16.00
C LYS A 285 13.68 -19.49 -17.00
N HIS A 286 14.34 -18.44 -16.53
CA HIS A 286 15.18 -17.54 -17.32
C HIS A 286 16.67 -17.71 -17.02
N LEU A 287 17.06 -18.56 -16.08
CA LEU A 287 18.45 -18.76 -15.69
C LEU A 287 19.04 -20.02 -16.36
N PRO A 288 20.37 -20.11 -16.54
CA PRO A 288 21.02 -21.31 -17.06
C PRO A 288 20.69 -22.54 -16.20
N LEU A 289 20.28 -23.66 -16.82
CA LEU A 289 19.84 -24.88 -16.12
C LEU A 289 20.92 -25.51 -15.22
N ASP A 290 22.19 -25.33 -15.57
CA ASP A 290 23.33 -26.00 -14.92
C ASP A 290 23.85 -25.26 -13.67
N GLU A 291 23.32 -24.06 -13.35
CA GLU A 291 23.77 -23.22 -12.23
C GLU A 291 22.77 -23.18 -11.05
N ILE A 292 21.62 -23.87 -11.13
CA ILE A 292 20.51 -23.74 -10.18
C ILE A 292 20.38 -25.00 -9.31
N GLU A 293 21.48 -25.48 -8.70
CA GLU A 293 21.33 -26.53 -7.68
C GLU A 293 20.60 -26.00 -6.44
N HIS A 294 20.68 -24.68 -6.15
CA HIS A 294 20.02 -24.05 -5.00
C HIS A 294 19.46 -22.64 -5.33
N PRO A 295 18.25 -22.28 -4.84
CA PRO A 295 17.73 -20.91 -4.95
C PRO A 295 18.67 -19.93 -4.24
N HIS A 296 19.01 -18.81 -4.89
CA HIS A 296 19.80 -17.75 -4.26
C HIS A 296 18.87 -16.67 -3.68
N SER A 297 19.24 -16.20 -2.49
CA SER A 297 18.47 -15.20 -1.78
C SER A 297 19.41 -14.22 -1.08
N GLU A 298 19.12 -12.92 -1.17
CA GLU A 298 19.95 -11.88 -0.57
C GLU A 298 19.10 -10.93 0.28
N LYS A 299 19.56 -10.65 1.51
CA LYS A 299 18.90 -9.70 2.40
C LYS A 299 19.20 -8.27 1.96
N ILE A 300 18.20 -7.40 2.03
CA ILE A 300 18.37 -5.97 1.72
C ILE A 300 19.04 -5.29 2.92
N ILE A 301 20.37 -5.24 2.92
CA ILE A 301 21.17 -4.64 4.02
C ILE A 301 21.84 -3.31 3.63
N ASP A 302 22.09 -3.09 2.34
CA ASP A 302 22.71 -1.88 1.79
C ASP A 302 22.42 -1.81 0.28
N PHE A 303 22.30 -0.60 -0.28
CA PHE A 303 22.06 -0.33 -1.70
C PHE A 303 23.03 -1.10 -2.60
N LYS A 304 24.34 -1.11 -2.26
CA LYS A 304 25.35 -1.78 -3.10
C LYS A 304 25.18 -3.28 -3.14
N VAL A 305 24.73 -3.88 -2.05
CA VAL A 305 24.44 -5.32 -2.02
C VAL A 305 23.23 -5.61 -2.90
N VAL A 306 22.19 -4.76 -2.77
CA VAL A 306 20.97 -4.88 -3.56
C VAL A 306 21.25 -4.77 -5.06
N ALA A 307 21.94 -3.70 -5.45
CA ALA A 307 22.30 -3.45 -6.84
C ALA A 307 23.14 -4.60 -7.43
N ARG A 308 24.17 -5.07 -6.73
CA ARG A 308 25.03 -6.17 -7.20
C ARG A 308 24.25 -7.46 -7.41
N PHE A 309 23.35 -7.83 -6.49
CA PHE A 309 22.51 -9.01 -6.64
C PHE A 309 21.60 -8.91 -7.87
N VAL A 310 20.92 -7.78 -8.04
CA VAL A 310 20.02 -7.56 -9.18
C VAL A 310 20.78 -7.57 -10.51
N ILE A 311 21.94 -6.92 -10.57
CA ILE A 311 22.79 -6.86 -11.76
C ILE A 311 23.32 -8.25 -12.14
N ASP A 312 23.80 -9.02 -11.16
CA ASP A 312 24.28 -10.39 -11.40
C ASP A 312 23.15 -11.28 -11.95
N LEU A 313 22.00 -11.25 -11.28
CA LEU A 313 20.84 -12.02 -11.67
C LEU A 313 20.37 -11.67 -13.09
N TYR A 314 20.29 -10.38 -13.40
CA TYR A 314 19.92 -9.91 -14.72
C TYR A 314 20.94 -10.32 -15.78
N LYS A 315 22.25 -10.19 -15.52
CA LYS A 315 23.32 -10.61 -16.44
C LYS A 315 23.20 -12.09 -16.79
N ARG A 316 22.98 -12.95 -15.79
CA ARG A 316 22.78 -14.39 -16.00
C ARG A 316 21.52 -14.68 -16.82
N ALA A 317 20.41 -14.05 -16.47
CA ALA A 317 19.14 -14.24 -17.17
C ALA A 317 19.20 -13.78 -18.64
N TYR A 318 19.81 -12.61 -18.88
CA TYR A 318 19.97 -12.05 -20.22
C TYR A 318 20.96 -12.86 -21.06
N ALA A 319 22.03 -13.37 -20.48
CA ALA A 319 22.95 -14.26 -21.19
C ALA A 319 22.27 -15.57 -21.64
N ALA A 320 21.30 -16.07 -20.87
CA ALA A 320 20.58 -17.29 -21.16
C ALA A 320 19.42 -17.11 -22.17
N GLN A 321 18.68 -15.99 -22.09
CA GLN A 321 17.40 -15.82 -22.80
C GLN A 321 17.31 -14.53 -23.64
N GLY A 322 18.32 -13.66 -23.60
CA GLY A 322 18.25 -12.34 -24.23
C GLY A 322 17.09 -11.48 -23.72
N GLU A 323 16.38 -10.82 -24.63
CA GLU A 323 15.23 -9.95 -24.31
C GLU A 323 13.95 -10.72 -23.94
N GLU A 324 13.93 -12.06 -24.04
CA GLU A 324 12.75 -12.90 -23.73
C GLU A 324 12.41 -12.96 -22.22
N ILE A 325 13.21 -12.30 -21.38
CA ILE A 325 12.97 -12.19 -19.93
C ILE A 325 11.91 -11.13 -19.57
N TYR A 326 11.56 -10.23 -20.50
CA TYR A 326 10.61 -9.15 -20.23
C TYR A 326 9.17 -9.55 -20.48
N THR A 327 8.30 -9.12 -19.57
CA THR A 327 6.85 -9.04 -19.77
C THR A 327 6.44 -7.60 -20.04
N ARG A 328 5.23 -7.39 -20.56
CA ARG A 328 4.72 -6.05 -20.89
C ARG A 328 3.41 -5.78 -20.18
N LEU A 329 3.35 -4.66 -19.48
CA LEU A 329 2.12 -4.11 -18.90
C LEU A 329 1.56 -3.04 -19.83
N ALA A 330 0.34 -3.24 -20.30
CA ALA A 330 -0.37 -2.23 -21.09
C ALA A 330 -0.88 -1.12 -20.16
N VAL A 331 -0.49 0.12 -20.44
CA VAL A 331 -0.94 1.31 -19.70
C VAL A 331 -1.53 2.33 -20.67
N PRO A 332 -2.47 3.20 -20.22
CA PRO A 332 -3.09 4.18 -21.10
C PRO A 332 -2.05 5.14 -21.69
N LYS A 333 -2.15 5.45 -22.98
CA LYS A 333 -1.32 6.48 -23.60
C LYS A 333 -1.89 7.87 -23.33
N TRP A 334 -1.01 8.83 -23.02
CA TRP A 334 -1.33 10.22 -22.78
C TRP A 334 -0.74 11.12 -23.88
N VAL A 335 -1.52 12.12 -24.31
CA VAL A 335 -1.10 13.14 -25.29
C VAL A 335 -1.65 14.47 -24.81
N ASP A 336 -0.78 15.47 -24.65
CA ASP A 336 -1.12 16.81 -24.14
C ASP A 336 -1.92 16.75 -22.82
N GLY A 337 -1.51 15.84 -21.93
CA GLY A 337 -2.16 15.61 -20.64
C GLY A 337 -3.57 15.01 -20.72
N LYS A 338 -3.98 14.49 -21.88
CA LYS A 338 -5.25 13.79 -22.08
C LYS A 338 -5.02 12.31 -22.35
N ARG A 339 -5.83 11.48 -21.70
CA ARG A 339 -5.86 10.05 -21.95
C ARG A 339 -6.41 9.77 -23.34
N THR A 340 -5.75 8.88 -24.07
CA THR A 340 -6.20 8.40 -25.39
C THR A 340 -6.73 6.97 -25.28
N SER A 341 -7.39 6.48 -26.34
CA SER A 341 -7.81 5.08 -26.44
C SER A 341 -6.64 4.13 -26.75
N ALA A 342 -5.48 4.67 -27.15
CA ALA A 342 -4.29 3.87 -27.41
C ALA A 342 -3.61 3.46 -26.10
N MET A 343 -2.86 2.37 -26.15
CA MET A 343 -2.03 1.88 -25.05
C MET A 343 -0.56 2.10 -25.37
N THR A 344 0.24 2.29 -24.33
CA THR A 344 1.69 2.08 -24.36
C THR A 344 2.04 0.89 -23.47
N PHE A 345 3.27 0.39 -23.55
CA PHE A 345 3.69 -0.81 -22.85
C PHE A 345 4.90 -0.51 -21.96
N ILE A 346 4.78 -0.88 -20.68
CA ILE A 346 5.88 -0.83 -19.73
C ILE A 346 6.52 -2.22 -19.66
N SER A 347 7.82 -2.29 -19.88
CA SER A 347 8.57 -3.54 -19.73
C SER A 347 8.77 -3.86 -18.25
N LEU A 348 8.51 -5.11 -17.88
CA LEU A 348 8.61 -5.62 -16.52
C LEU A 348 9.45 -6.90 -16.49
N THR A 349 10.36 -7.01 -15.54
CA THR A 349 11.01 -8.29 -15.21
C THR A 349 10.17 -9.11 -14.24
N PRO A 350 10.45 -10.41 -14.04
CA PRO A 350 9.85 -11.16 -12.94
C PRO A 350 10.10 -10.50 -11.57
N PRO A 351 9.21 -10.71 -10.59
CA PRO A 351 9.29 -10.08 -9.29
C PRO A 351 10.51 -10.55 -8.49
N LEU A 352 11.21 -9.59 -7.88
CA LEU A 352 12.47 -9.79 -7.12
C LEU A 352 12.28 -9.64 -5.61
N LEU A 353 11.58 -8.58 -5.18
CA LEU A 353 11.41 -8.23 -3.77
C LEU A 353 10.41 -9.13 -3.08
N ALA A 354 10.85 -10.08 -2.26
CA ALA A 354 9.93 -10.82 -1.43
C ALA A 354 10.09 -10.51 0.07
N THR A 355 9.01 -10.66 0.81
CA THR A 355 8.97 -10.64 2.26
C THR A 355 9.31 -12.03 2.74
N ASP A 356 10.27 -12.16 3.67
CA ASP A 356 10.55 -13.45 4.29
C ASP A 356 9.29 -13.88 5.05
N PRO A 357 8.64 -14.99 4.67
CA PRO A 357 7.55 -15.52 5.46
C PRO A 357 8.11 -15.91 6.84
N ASN A 358 7.30 -15.73 7.88
CA ASN A 358 7.69 -16.14 9.23
C ASN A 358 7.89 -17.67 9.23
N PRO A 359 8.93 -18.24 9.88
CA PRO A 359 9.15 -19.70 9.89
C PRO A 359 8.00 -20.53 10.49
N ILE A 360 7.06 -19.89 11.20
CA ILE A 360 5.85 -20.51 11.75
C ILE A 360 4.79 -20.79 10.63
N ASP A 361 4.95 -20.20 9.45
CA ASP A 361 3.94 -20.11 8.38
C ASP A 361 4.07 -21.20 7.29
N VAL A 362 4.83 -22.28 7.54
CA VAL A 362 4.89 -23.45 6.64
C VAL A 362 3.65 -24.35 6.71
N SER A 363 2.64 -24.00 7.51
CA SER A 363 1.53 -24.92 7.84
C SER A 363 0.38 -24.97 6.84
N ASN A 364 0.29 -24.04 5.88
CA ASN A 364 -0.79 -24.08 4.88
C ASN A 364 -0.23 -23.82 3.47
N ASN A 365 -0.27 -24.86 2.63
CA ASN A 365 0.13 -24.93 1.22
C ASN A 365 -0.52 -23.90 0.25
N ASN A 366 -1.14 -22.83 0.75
CA ASN A 366 -1.62 -21.75 -0.09
C ASN A 366 -0.44 -20.82 -0.41
N VAL A 367 -0.03 -20.81 -1.68
CA VAL A 367 1.01 -19.93 -2.23
C VAL A 367 0.60 -18.48 -1.98
N ARG A 368 1.15 -17.87 -0.92
CA ARG A 368 0.99 -16.44 -0.65
C ARG A 368 2.05 -15.65 -1.41
N ARG A 369 1.60 -14.58 -2.06
CA ARG A 369 2.47 -13.69 -2.82
C ARG A 369 3.18 -12.80 -1.83
N THR A 370 4.39 -13.18 -1.45
CA THR A 370 5.27 -12.40 -0.58
C THR A 370 5.87 -11.17 -1.28
N PHE A 371 5.27 -10.64 -2.36
CA PHE A 371 5.85 -9.50 -3.08
C PHE A 371 5.02 -8.26 -2.78
N PRO A 372 5.58 -7.24 -2.08
CA PRO A 372 4.80 -6.06 -1.76
C PRO A 372 4.47 -5.31 -3.04
N VAL A 373 3.19 -4.99 -3.23
CA VAL A 373 2.76 -4.16 -4.37
C VAL A 373 3.33 -2.75 -4.24
N ILE A 374 3.31 -2.23 -3.02
CA ILE A 374 3.85 -0.93 -2.65
C ILE A 374 4.92 -1.12 -1.57
N TYR A 375 6.11 -0.61 -1.83
CA TYR A 375 7.17 -0.49 -0.83
C TYR A 375 7.02 0.87 -0.12
N HIS A 376 6.92 0.87 1.21
CA HIS A 376 6.76 2.08 2.01
C HIS A 376 8.03 2.37 2.81
N ALA A 377 8.73 3.45 2.47
CA ALA A 377 9.98 3.90 3.09
C ALA A 377 9.75 4.67 4.40
N ALA A 378 9.03 4.04 5.33
CA ALA A 378 8.53 4.67 6.55
C ALA A 378 9.64 5.24 7.46
N GLY A 379 9.32 6.32 8.17
CA GLY A 379 10.10 6.86 9.28
C GLY A 379 11.38 7.61 8.90
N VAL A 380 11.97 8.29 9.89
CA VAL A 380 13.26 9.00 9.76
C VAL A 380 14.37 8.11 10.31
N GLU A 381 15.44 7.91 9.55
CA GLU A 381 16.56 7.05 9.93
C GLU A 381 17.89 7.78 9.80
N ALA A 382 18.77 7.58 10.78
CA ALA A 382 20.10 8.17 10.75
C ALA A 382 20.91 7.60 9.58
N GLY A 383 21.46 8.48 8.74
CA GLY A 383 22.30 8.10 7.61
C GLY A 383 21.56 7.86 6.29
N TYR A 384 20.23 7.91 6.26
CA TYR A 384 19.43 7.72 5.05
C TYR A 384 18.43 8.85 4.84
N THR A 385 18.40 9.39 3.62
CA THR A 385 17.32 10.28 3.19
C THR A 385 16.09 9.46 2.79
N LYS A 386 14.89 10.05 2.83
CA LYS A 386 13.66 9.40 2.34
C LYS A 386 13.81 8.95 0.89
N VAL A 387 14.35 9.82 0.04
CA VAL A 387 14.68 9.51 -1.36
C VAL A 387 15.61 8.30 -1.41
N GLY A 388 16.72 8.30 -0.66
CA GLY A 388 17.64 7.17 -0.61
C GLY A 388 16.94 5.83 -0.32
N LYS A 389 15.99 5.78 0.61
CA LYS A 389 15.20 4.56 0.88
C LYS A 389 14.31 4.15 -0.31
N LEU A 390 13.66 5.10 -0.97
CA LEU A 390 12.86 4.84 -2.17
C LEU A 390 13.72 4.27 -3.30
N GLU A 391 14.95 4.75 -3.44
CA GLU A 391 15.90 4.22 -4.41
C GLU A 391 16.24 2.74 -4.14
N HIS A 392 16.34 2.33 -2.86
CA HIS A 392 16.53 0.90 -2.52
C HIS A 392 15.32 0.06 -2.92
N GLY A 393 14.10 0.56 -2.66
CA GLY A 393 12.87 -0.09 -3.10
C GLY A 393 12.77 -0.18 -4.63
N ALA A 394 13.21 0.87 -5.34
CA ALA A 394 13.18 0.92 -6.79
C ALA A 394 14.14 -0.08 -7.46
N VAL A 395 15.34 -0.30 -6.92
CA VAL A 395 16.31 -1.23 -7.54
C VAL A 395 15.77 -2.66 -7.64
N GLY A 396 14.90 -3.08 -6.72
CA GLY A 396 14.23 -4.39 -6.77
C GLY A 396 12.89 -4.38 -7.53
N ALA A 397 12.46 -3.24 -8.06
CA ALA A 397 11.18 -3.12 -8.76
C ALA A 397 11.24 -3.67 -10.19
N GLN A 398 10.15 -4.31 -10.62
CA GLN A 398 10.05 -4.99 -11.92
C GLN A 398 10.23 -4.06 -13.12
N TRP A 399 9.82 -2.80 -12.98
CA TRP A 399 9.95 -1.77 -14.03
C TRP A 399 11.32 -1.12 -14.07
N PHE A 400 12.11 -1.20 -12.98
CA PHE A 400 13.39 -0.50 -12.87
C PHE A 400 14.51 -1.25 -13.58
N VAL A 401 14.62 -2.56 -13.36
CA VAL A 401 15.68 -3.41 -13.94
C VAL A 401 15.77 -3.32 -15.47
N PRO A 402 14.66 -3.34 -16.24
CA PRO A 402 14.71 -3.12 -17.69
C PRO A 402 15.36 -1.80 -18.10
N MET A 403 15.06 -0.70 -17.39
CA MET A 403 15.59 0.62 -17.72
C MET A 403 17.10 0.72 -17.46
N VAL A 404 17.61 0.04 -16.43
CA VAL A 404 19.05 0.03 -16.12
C VAL A 404 19.86 -0.60 -17.26
N HIS A 405 19.33 -1.65 -17.88
CA HIS A 405 20.10 -2.50 -18.79
C HIS A 405 19.75 -2.34 -20.28
N ASN A 406 18.64 -1.66 -20.60
CA ASN A 406 18.24 -1.41 -21.98
C ASN A 406 17.92 0.09 -22.19
N PRO A 407 18.82 0.85 -22.84
CA PRO A 407 18.63 2.29 -23.08
C PRO A 407 17.37 2.63 -23.90
N SER A 408 16.87 1.73 -24.76
CA SER A 408 15.61 1.96 -25.46
C SER A 408 14.43 1.93 -24.49
N ILE A 409 14.42 0.97 -23.57
CA ILE A 409 13.38 0.84 -22.53
C ILE A 409 13.42 2.03 -21.57
N GLU A 410 14.61 2.49 -21.17
CA GLU A 410 14.75 3.72 -20.39
C GLU A 410 14.10 4.90 -21.11
N ARG A 411 14.47 5.14 -22.37
CA ARG A 411 13.94 6.23 -23.19
C ARG A 411 12.42 6.14 -23.36
N GLU A 412 11.89 4.96 -23.70
CA GLU A 412 10.44 4.75 -23.87
C GLU A 412 9.68 5.03 -22.57
N THR A 413 10.23 4.61 -21.43
CA THR A 413 9.62 4.87 -20.11
C THR A 413 9.70 6.35 -19.75
N MET A 414 10.82 7.01 -20.05
CA MET A 414 10.97 8.46 -19.89
C MET A 414 9.95 9.23 -20.74
N GLU A 415 9.80 8.88 -22.01
CA GLU A 415 8.83 9.49 -22.92
C GLU A 415 7.40 9.31 -22.40
N TYR A 416 7.09 8.12 -21.86
CA TYR A 416 5.81 7.87 -21.21
C TYR A 416 5.60 8.77 -19.99
N LEU A 417 6.53 8.79 -19.03
CA LEU A 417 6.43 9.62 -17.82
C LEU A 417 6.34 11.10 -18.17
N ALA A 418 7.08 11.56 -19.18
CA ALA A 418 7.04 12.94 -19.62
C ALA A 418 5.68 13.34 -20.22
N SER A 419 4.95 12.38 -20.79
CA SER A 419 3.59 12.58 -21.29
C SER A 419 2.52 12.63 -20.20
N MET A 420 2.85 12.20 -18.97
CA MET A 420 1.89 12.14 -17.88
C MET A 420 1.59 13.53 -17.32
N PRO A 421 0.31 13.85 -17.03
CA PRO A 421 -0.02 15.04 -16.28
C PRO A 421 0.51 14.91 -14.85
N LEU A 422 0.73 16.02 -14.15
CA LEU A 422 0.85 16.03 -12.70
C LEU A 422 -0.42 16.67 -12.13
N LEU A 423 -1.29 15.86 -11.53
CA LEU A 423 -2.54 16.32 -10.96
C LEU A 423 -2.32 16.71 -9.51
N LEU A 424 -2.55 17.98 -9.19
CA LEU A 424 -2.31 18.54 -7.87
C LEU A 424 -3.65 18.99 -7.29
N SER A 425 -4.15 18.27 -6.29
CA SER A 425 -5.34 18.67 -5.54
C SER A 425 -4.97 19.69 -4.47
N THR A 426 -5.56 20.87 -4.59
CA THR A 426 -5.56 21.94 -3.59
C THR A 426 -6.75 21.79 -2.65
N HIS A 427 -7.03 22.83 -1.87
CA HIS A 427 -8.19 22.88 -0.98
C HIS A 427 -9.54 22.73 -1.71
N ASN A 428 -9.68 23.23 -2.94
CA ASN A 428 -10.99 23.33 -3.61
C ASN A 428 -10.98 22.97 -5.11
N SER A 429 -9.84 22.57 -5.65
CA SER A 429 -9.71 22.22 -7.06
C SER A 429 -8.53 21.30 -7.31
N ILE A 430 -8.59 20.54 -8.41
CA ILE A 430 -7.43 19.86 -8.98
C ILE A 430 -6.88 20.75 -10.10
N ILE A 431 -5.61 21.11 -10.00
CA ILE A 431 -4.87 21.75 -11.08
C ILE A 431 -4.05 20.68 -11.81
N GLN A 432 -3.82 20.92 -13.09
CA GLN A 432 -3.03 20.05 -13.93
C GLN A 432 -1.75 20.77 -14.31
N ASP A 433 -0.61 20.14 -14.02
CA ASP A 433 0.73 20.57 -14.42
C ASP A 433 1.40 19.48 -15.27
N SER A 434 2.65 19.70 -15.70
CA SER A 434 3.48 18.70 -16.37
C SER A 434 4.33 17.95 -15.35
N TYR A 435 4.28 16.61 -15.37
CA TYR A 435 5.18 15.79 -14.56
C TYR A 435 6.64 16.06 -14.90
N ASP A 436 7.00 16.05 -16.19
CA ASP A 436 8.37 16.32 -16.64
C ASP A 436 8.88 17.69 -16.20
N ALA A 437 8.08 18.75 -16.36
CA ALA A 437 8.50 20.09 -15.98
C ALA A 437 8.75 20.26 -14.47
N LYS A 438 8.08 19.45 -13.64
CA LYS A 438 8.16 19.54 -12.17
C LYS A 438 9.12 18.54 -11.54
N CYS A 439 9.18 17.33 -12.10
CA CYS A 439 9.89 16.19 -11.54
C CYS A 439 11.06 15.72 -12.40
N GLY A 440 11.09 16.09 -13.68
CA GLY A 440 12.03 15.54 -14.66
C GLY A 440 11.96 14.01 -14.68
N PHE A 441 13.14 13.37 -14.67
CA PHE A 441 13.26 11.92 -14.56
C PHE A 441 13.94 11.52 -13.25
N PRO A 442 13.18 11.30 -12.16
CA PRO A 442 13.76 11.12 -10.82
C PRO A 442 14.62 9.85 -10.71
N PHE A 443 14.41 8.87 -11.59
CA PHE A 443 15.11 7.59 -11.54
C PHE A 443 16.54 7.61 -12.10
N ARG A 444 16.92 8.66 -12.86
CA ARG A 444 18.22 8.72 -13.57
C ARG A 444 19.41 8.51 -12.63
N GLY A 445 19.45 9.24 -11.51
CA GLY A 445 20.54 9.12 -10.56
C GLY A 445 20.66 7.71 -9.95
N THR A 446 19.53 7.01 -9.79
CA THR A 446 19.54 5.62 -9.31
C THR A 446 20.02 4.66 -10.38
N ILE A 447 19.66 4.88 -11.65
CA ILE A 447 20.17 4.08 -12.78
C ILE A 447 21.69 4.22 -12.88
N GLU A 448 22.21 5.45 -12.84
CA GLU A 448 23.66 5.72 -12.89
C GLU A 448 24.40 5.05 -11.72
N ARG A 449 23.85 5.14 -10.50
CA ARG A 449 24.44 4.46 -9.34
C ARG A 449 24.39 2.94 -9.46
N ALA A 450 23.30 2.37 -9.95
CA ALA A 450 23.18 0.93 -10.17
C ALA A 450 24.24 0.46 -11.19
N LEU A 451 24.42 1.18 -12.31
CA LEU A 451 25.44 0.85 -13.31
C LEU A 451 26.89 0.95 -12.78
N SER A 452 27.11 1.77 -11.75
CA SER A 452 28.43 1.97 -11.12
C SER A 452 28.75 1.02 -9.96
N ALA A 453 27.77 0.22 -9.50
CA ALA A 453 27.87 -0.69 -8.37
C ALA A 453 28.42 -2.06 -8.79
#